data_AF-A0A1D9MJA7-F1
#
_entry.id   AF-A0A1D9MJA7-F1
#
_cell.length_a   1.000
_cell.length_b   1.000
_cell.length_c   1.000
_cell.angle_alpha   90.00
_cell.angle_beta   90.00
_cell.angle_gamma   90.00
#
_symmetry.space_group_name_H-M   'P 1'
#
loop_
_entity.id
_entity.type
_entity.pdbx_description
1 polymer ?
#
loop_
_entity_poly.entity_id
_entity_poly.type
_entity_poly.pdbx_seq_one_letter_code
_entity_poly.pdbx_strand_id
1 'polypeptide(L)'
;MGHLPVRRSAKQGESFISQATELVSSGRVLGIFPEGTTTREEKYWPMTAKTGAAKIALASSAPIYPVVFWGTQHFLPRYSYLPRFWARPRIVLKVLDPITVDLDTVPSTEYARVISNEITKVLTNELAKLRGEPPRIPSYDLRVDGDPWGKVPRSQLVAQDTIEIKRQLKLARQMKKAREEMR
;
A
#
# COMPACT_ATOMS: atom_id res chain seq x y z
N MET A 1 -9.18 20.10 3.66
CA MET A 1 -8.66 18.80 4.14
C MET A 1 -7.31 19.01 4.78
N GLY A 2 -7.04 18.35 5.91
CA GLY A 2 -5.79 18.51 6.66
C GLY A 2 -4.70 17.56 6.13
N HIS A 3 -3.55 18.09 5.77
CA HIS A 3 -2.34 17.32 5.55
C HIS A 3 -1.42 17.54 6.74
N LEU A 4 -0.88 16.46 7.31
CA LEU A 4 0.14 16.56 8.35
C LEU A 4 1.52 16.51 7.68
N PRO A 5 2.24 17.64 7.57
CA PRO A 5 3.49 17.70 6.82
C PRO A 5 4.57 16.86 7.50
N VAL A 6 5.18 15.95 6.73
CA VAL A 6 6.29 15.12 7.21
C VAL A 6 7.59 15.61 6.59
N ARG A 7 8.47 16.18 7.43
CA ARG A 7 9.83 16.50 7.02
C ARG A 7 10.72 15.28 7.24
N ARG A 8 11.52 14.93 6.24
CA ARG A 8 12.30 13.69 6.19
C ARG A 8 13.57 13.69 7.07
N SER A 9 13.77 14.69 7.94
CA SER A 9 14.91 14.74 8.86
C SER A 9 14.63 13.91 10.13
N ALA A 10 15.63 13.19 10.63
CA ALA A 10 15.48 12.26 11.76
C ALA A 10 14.88 12.91 13.01
N LYS A 11 15.31 14.15 13.36
CA LYS A 11 14.80 14.89 14.53
C LYS A 11 13.31 15.29 14.44
N GLN A 12 12.71 15.29 13.25
CA GLN A 12 11.31 15.74 13.07
C GLN A 12 10.34 14.59 12.85
N GLY A 13 10.83 13.36 12.67
CA GLY A 13 9.99 12.16 12.62
C GLY A 13 9.24 11.93 13.94
N GLU A 14 9.85 12.20 15.08
CA GLU A 14 9.20 12.12 16.41
C GLU A 14 8.12 13.19 16.57
N SER A 15 8.37 14.40 16.08
CA SER A 15 7.40 15.51 16.08
C SER A 15 6.15 15.20 15.24
N PHE A 16 6.28 14.41 14.17
CA PHE A 16 5.13 13.94 13.41
C PHE A 16 4.30 12.92 14.20
N ILE A 17 4.95 11.96 14.86
CA ILE A 17 4.26 10.92 15.63
C ILE A 17 3.45 11.55 16.76
N SER A 18 4.02 12.50 17.51
CA SER A 18 3.29 13.18 18.60
C SER A 18 2.06 13.94 18.08
N GLN A 19 2.19 14.72 17.02
CA GLN A 19 1.07 15.44 16.40
C GLN A 19 0.00 14.47 15.85
N ALA A 20 0.43 13.40 15.20
CA ALA A 20 -0.48 12.38 14.68
C ALA A 20 -1.26 11.70 15.82
N THR A 21 -0.58 11.34 16.91
CA THR A 21 -1.20 10.79 18.12
C THR A 21 -2.24 11.75 18.69
N GLU A 22 -1.91 13.03 18.86
CA GLU A 22 -2.86 14.04 19.37
C GLU A 22 -4.13 14.14 18.50
N LEU A 23 -3.94 14.20 17.17
CA LEU A 23 -5.06 14.23 16.24
C LEU A 23 -5.95 12.98 16.36
N VAL A 24 -5.35 11.81 16.43
CA VAL A 24 -6.09 10.54 16.53
C VAL A 24 -6.82 10.45 17.88
N SER A 25 -6.16 10.81 18.97
CA SER A 25 -6.76 10.88 20.32
C SER A 25 -7.90 11.90 20.40
N SER A 26 -7.90 12.94 19.55
CA SER A 26 -9.02 13.90 19.44
C SER A 26 -10.22 13.36 18.64
N GLY A 27 -10.22 12.07 18.28
CA GLY A 27 -11.31 11.41 17.54
C GLY A 27 -11.23 11.61 16.02
N ARG A 28 -10.09 12.06 15.48
CA ARG A 28 -9.92 12.25 14.04
C ARG A 28 -9.32 11.01 13.37
N VAL A 29 -9.65 10.82 12.10
CA VAL A 29 -9.12 9.72 11.28
C VAL A 29 -7.83 10.16 10.59
N LEU A 30 -6.82 9.29 10.64
CA LEU A 30 -5.53 9.48 9.98
C LEU A 30 -5.28 8.37 8.96
N GLY A 31 -5.16 8.74 7.68
CA GLY A 31 -4.75 7.82 6.61
C GLY A 31 -3.23 7.75 6.49
N ILE A 32 -2.66 6.54 6.51
CA ILE A 32 -1.21 6.31 6.40
C ILE A 32 -0.96 5.23 5.34
N PHE A 33 -0.03 5.50 4.42
CA PHE A 33 0.57 4.46 3.59
C PHE A 33 1.78 3.88 4.33
N PRO A 34 1.71 2.62 4.81
CA PRO A 34 2.72 2.08 5.72
C PRO A 34 4.12 2.00 5.09
N GLU A 35 4.21 1.87 3.77
CA GLU A 35 5.46 1.85 3.00
C GLU A 35 6.17 3.22 3.03
N GLY A 36 5.39 4.29 3.17
CA GLY A 36 5.86 5.69 3.15
C GLY A 36 6.38 6.17 1.79
N THR A 37 6.05 5.45 0.72
CA THR A 37 6.31 5.80 -0.69
C THR A 37 5.30 5.08 -1.58
N THR A 38 5.18 5.47 -2.85
CA THR A 38 4.51 4.65 -3.84
C THR A 38 5.24 3.32 -3.99
N THR A 39 4.51 2.21 -4.05
CA THR A 39 5.03 0.86 -4.24
C THR A 39 6.08 0.82 -5.34
N ARG A 40 7.19 0.13 -5.09
CA ARG A 40 8.31 -0.09 -6.03
C ARG A 40 8.37 -1.52 -6.55
N GLU A 41 7.76 -2.48 -5.85
CA GLU A 41 7.63 -3.85 -6.34
C GLU A 41 6.89 -3.89 -7.69
N GLU A 42 7.34 -4.76 -8.61
CA GLU A 42 6.92 -4.79 -10.02
C GLU A 42 5.46 -5.17 -10.20
N LYS A 43 4.98 -6.14 -9.41
CA LYS A 43 3.61 -6.63 -9.44
C LYS A 43 2.69 -5.89 -8.47
N TYR A 44 3.12 -4.74 -7.92
CA TYR A 44 2.34 -3.94 -6.98
C TYR A 44 1.95 -4.69 -5.69
N TRP A 45 2.75 -5.66 -5.25
CA TRP A 45 2.58 -6.24 -3.92
C TRP A 45 2.95 -5.23 -2.82
N PRO A 46 2.28 -5.28 -1.64
CA PRO A 46 2.65 -4.45 -0.51
C PRO A 46 4.12 -4.63 -0.14
N MET A 47 4.77 -3.53 0.22
CA MET A 47 6.16 -3.54 0.65
C MET A 47 6.24 -3.60 2.17
N THR A 48 7.43 -3.81 2.71
CA THR A 48 7.68 -3.78 4.15
C THR A 48 7.21 -2.45 4.76
N ALA A 49 6.26 -2.54 5.70
CA ALA A 49 5.76 -1.40 6.43
C ALA A 49 6.83 -0.75 7.32
N LYS A 50 6.77 0.59 7.43
CA LYS A 50 7.48 1.35 8.46
C LYS A 50 6.70 1.34 9.77
N THR A 51 7.41 1.56 10.87
CA THR A 51 6.84 1.49 12.24
C THR A 51 5.97 2.68 12.65
N GLY A 52 5.82 3.70 11.81
CA GLY A 52 5.11 4.94 12.17
C GLY A 52 3.64 4.72 12.54
N ALA A 53 2.89 3.96 11.74
CA ALA A 53 1.48 3.67 12.01
C ALA A 53 1.31 2.90 13.33
N ALA A 54 2.14 1.89 13.56
CA ALA A 54 2.13 1.11 14.80
C ALA A 54 2.49 1.95 16.03
N LYS A 55 3.48 2.85 15.92
CA LYS A 55 3.84 3.78 17.02
C LYS A 55 2.71 4.72 17.38
N ILE A 56 1.98 5.24 16.39
CA ILE A 56 0.81 6.11 16.62
C ILE A 56 -0.30 5.33 17.32
N ALA A 57 -0.60 4.11 16.84
CA ALA A 57 -1.63 3.26 17.45
C ALA A 57 -1.28 2.92 18.91
N LEU A 58 -0.05 2.52 19.19
CA LEU A 58 0.43 2.24 20.55
C LEU A 58 0.34 3.46 21.48
N ALA A 59 0.60 4.67 20.98
CA ALA A 59 0.54 5.88 21.79
C ALA A 59 -0.88 6.43 21.98
N SER A 60 -1.80 6.16 21.05
CA SER A 60 -3.18 6.68 21.08
C SER A 60 -4.21 5.65 21.53
N SER A 61 -3.83 4.38 21.68
CA SER A 61 -4.75 3.25 21.85
C SER A 61 -5.75 3.07 20.70
N ALA A 62 -5.51 3.71 19.55
CA ALA A 62 -6.44 3.67 18.44
C ALA A 62 -6.30 2.37 17.63
N PRO A 63 -7.41 1.76 17.20
CA PRO A 63 -7.37 0.61 16.30
C PRO A 63 -6.84 1.00 14.93
N ILE A 64 -6.07 0.09 14.31
CA ILE A 64 -5.60 0.24 12.93
C ILE A 64 -6.58 -0.50 12.02
N TYR A 65 -7.17 0.18 11.04
CA TYR A 65 -8.00 -0.44 10.02
C TYR A 65 -7.19 -0.62 8.72
N PRO A 66 -6.76 -1.85 8.37
CA PRO A 66 -6.05 -2.07 7.12
C PRO A 66 -6.99 -1.86 5.93
N VAL A 67 -6.52 -1.15 4.91
CA VAL A 67 -7.30 -0.89 3.69
C VAL A 67 -6.51 -1.37 2.48
N VAL A 68 -7.11 -2.28 1.71
CA VAL A 68 -6.55 -2.79 0.46
C VAL A 68 -7.21 -2.08 -0.71
N PHE A 69 -6.40 -1.60 -1.65
CA PHE A 69 -6.82 -0.99 -2.90
C PHE A 69 -6.22 -1.75 -4.09
N TRP A 70 -7.03 -2.04 -5.09
CA TRP A 70 -6.58 -2.67 -6.33
C TRP A 70 -7.31 -2.11 -7.55
N GLY A 71 -6.59 -1.96 -8.66
CA GLY A 71 -7.13 -1.53 -9.95
C GLY A 71 -6.86 -0.08 -10.31
N THR A 72 -6.42 0.75 -9.36
CA THR A 72 -6.05 2.16 -9.61
C THR A 72 -4.87 2.28 -10.57
N GLN A 73 -3.93 1.33 -10.54
CA GLN A 73 -2.79 1.25 -11.44
C GLN A 73 -3.18 1.07 -12.91
N HIS A 74 -4.38 0.54 -13.19
CA HIS A 74 -4.89 0.41 -14.55
C HIS A 74 -5.50 1.72 -15.06
N PHE A 75 -5.94 2.59 -14.14
CA PHE A 75 -6.46 3.92 -14.45
C PHE A 75 -5.34 4.93 -14.57
N LEU A 76 -4.48 5.02 -13.57
CA LEU A 76 -3.30 5.88 -13.54
C LEU A 76 -2.07 5.02 -13.21
N PRO A 77 -1.36 4.52 -14.24
CA PRO A 77 -0.17 3.70 -14.05
C PRO A 77 0.94 4.46 -13.32
N ARG A 78 1.88 3.70 -12.78
CA ARG A 78 2.99 4.27 -12.03
C ARG A 78 3.80 5.19 -12.93
N TYR A 79 4.17 6.36 -12.41
CA TYR A 79 4.93 7.39 -13.13
C TYR A 79 4.21 8.01 -14.35
N SER A 80 2.96 7.64 -14.63
CA SER A 80 2.15 8.27 -15.66
C SER A 80 1.51 9.55 -15.13
N TYR A 81 1.47 10.59 -15.97
CA TYR A 81 0.78 11.84 -15.69
C TYR A 81 -0.63 11.89 -16.27
N LEU A 82 -0.98 10.94 -17.14
CA LEU A 82 -2.24 10.95 -17.89
C LEU A 82 -3.12 9.78 -17.47
N PRO A 83 -4.31 10.05 -16.90
CA PRO A 83 -5.29 9.02 -16.61
C PRO A 83 -5.83 8.36 -17.88
N ARG A 84 -6.07 7.06 -17.82
CA ARG A 84 -6.53 6.24 -18.94
C ARG A 84 -8.04 6.01 -18.88
N PHE A 85 -8.81 7.04 -19.20
CA PHE A 85 -10.28 7.00 -19.14
C PHE A 85 -10.90 5.91 -20.03
N TRP A 86 -10.22 5.49 -21.10
CA TRP A 86 -10.69 4.41 -21.99
C TRP A 86 -10.64 3.02 -21.33
N ALA A 87 -9.83 2.82 -20.29
CA ALA A 87 -9.62 1.50 -19.69
C ALA A 87 -10.75 1.09 -18.73
N ARG A 88 -11.53 2.05 -18.21
CA ARG A 88 -12.63 1.86 -17.23
C ARG A 88 -12.38 0.70 -16.24
N PRO A 89 -11.23 0.67 -15.54
CA PRO A 89 -10.89 -0.47 -14.71
C PRO A 89 -11.82 -0.56 -13.50
N ARG A 90 -12.10 -1.79 -13.07
CA ARG A 90 -12.75 -2.02 -11.77
C ARG A 90 -11.76 -1.66 -10.67
N ILE A 91 -12.10 -0.65 -9.87
CA ILE A 91 -11.35 -0.29 -8.67
C ILE A 91 -12.03 -0.98 -7.48
N VAL A 92 -11.24 -1.73 -6.71
CA VAL A 92 -11.70 -2.39 -5.50
C VAL A 92 -11.01 -1.71 -4.32
N LEU A 93 -11.81 -1.29 -3.34
CA LEU A 93 -11.35 -0.85 -2.04
C LEU A 93 -12.02 -1.74 -1.00
N LYS A 94 -11.24 -2.32 -0.10
CA LYS A 94 -11.75 -3.15 0.99
C LYS A 94 -11.11 -2.72 2.30
N VAL A 95 -11.95 -2.36 3.27
CA VAL A 95 -11.55 -2.13 4.66
C VAL A 95 -11.62 -3.47 5.38
N LEU A 96 -10.60 -3.79 6.15
CA LEU A 96 -10.48 -5.04 6.89
C LEU A 96 -10.75 -4.84 8.37
N ASP A 97 -10.86 -5.97 9.07
CA ASP A 97 -11.04 -5.98 10.51
C ASP A 97 -9.90 -5.23 11.22
N PRO A 98 -10.21 -4.54 12.32
CA PRO A 98 -9.24 -3.74 13.03
C PRO A 98 -8.15 -4.61 13.65
N ILE A 99 -6.91 -4.13 13.56
CA ILE A 99 -5.79 -4.59 14.36
C ILE A 99 -5.77 -3.71 15.61
N THR A 100 -6.10 -4.30 16.76
CA THR A 100 -6.03 -3.63 18.06
C THR A 100 -4.63 -3.80 18.65
N VAL A 101 -4.15 -2.77 19.34
CA VAL A 101 -2.91 -2.83 20.10
C VAL A 101 -3.22 -3.21 21.55
N ASP A 102 -2.39 -4.07 22.13
CA ASP A 102 -2.48 -4.37 23.55
C ASP A 102 -1.86 -3.22 24.36
N LEU A 103 -2.63 -2.66 25.30
CA LEU A 103 -2.24 -1.52 26.13
C LEU A 103 -1.45 -1.95 27.36
N ASP A 104 -1.57 -3.21 27.77
CA ASP A 104 -0.80 -3.76 28.89
C ASP A 104 0.65 -4.04 28.49
N THR A 105 0.92 -4.12 27.18
CA THR A 105 2.26 -4.27 26.63
C THR A 105 3.00 -2.93 26.59
N VAL A 106 4.19 -2.87 27.21
CA VAL A 106 5.05 -1.68 27.19
C VAL A 106 5.39 -1.29 25.74
N PRO A 107 5.04 -0.06 25.30
CA PRO A 107 5.35 0.40 23.95
C PRO A 107 6.86 0.35 23.69
N SER A 108 7.26 -0.44 22.70
CA SER A 108 8.65 -0.59 22.30
C SER A 108 8.80 -0.55 20.78
N THR A 109 9.99 -0.23 20.30
CA THR A 109 10.29 -0.26 18.86
C THR A 109 10.12 -1.68 18.29
N GLU A 110 10.41 -2.71 19.09
CA GLU A 110 10.22 -4.10 18.72
C GLU A 110 8.74 -4.44 18.54
N TYR A 111 7.90 -4.04 19.50
CA TYR A 111 6.46 -4.29 19.41
C TYR A 111 5.81 -3.53 18.24
N ALA A 112 6.25 -2.28 18.00
CA ALA A 112 5.83 -1.53 16.82
C ALA A 112 6.21 -2.24 15.50
N ARG A 113 7.36 -2.93 15.47
CA ARG A 113 7.79 -3.72 14.31
C ARG A 113 6.91 -4.96 14.13
N VAL A 114 6.55 -5.66 15.21
CA VAL A 114 5.62 -6.81 15.17
C VAL A 114 4.28 -6.40 14.56
N ILE A 115 3.69 -5.29 15.04
CA ILE A 115 2.42 -4.78 14.50
C ILE A 115 2.57 -4.38 13.03
N SER A 116 3.68 -3.75 12.64
CA SER A 116 3.93 -3.36 11.25
C SER A 116 4.04 -4.56 10.30
N ASN A 117 4.66 -5.65 10.77
CA ASN A 117 4.72 -6.89 10.04
C ASN A 117 3.33 -7.52 9.90
N GLU A 118 2.51 -7.48 10.95
CA GLU A 118 1.13 -7.99 10.89
C GLU A 118 0.28 -7.16 9.91
N ILE A 119 0.40 -5.82 9.90
CA ILE A 119 -0.24 -4.96 8.89
C ILE A 119 0.15 -5.41 7.48
N THR A 120 1.45 -5.59 7.22
CA THR A 120 1.96 -5.99 5.91
C THR A 120 1.39 -7.36 5.50
N LYS A 121 1.37 -8.31 6.43
CA LYS A 121 0.84 -9.67 6.22
C LYS A 121 -0.66 -9.67 5.93
N VAL A 122 -1.46 -8.93 6.69
CA VAL A 122 -2.91 -8.81 6.48
C VAL A 122 -3.22 -8.20 5.12
N LEU A 123 -2.56 -7.09 4.76
CA LEU A 123 -2.72 -6.45 3.45
C LEU A 123 -2.32 -7.38 2.30
N THR A 124 -1.20 -8.10 2.46
CA THR A 124 -0.66 -9.01 1.44
C THR A 124 -1.58 -10.21 1.24
N ASN A 125 -2.04 -10.84 2.31
CA ASN A 125 -2.94 -11.99 2.24
C ASN A 125 -4.27 -11.63 1.61
N GLU A 126 -4.83 -10.48 1.97
CA GLU A 126 -6.09 -10.05 1.39
C GLU A 126 -5.94 -9.67 -0.08
N LEU A 127 -4.84 -9.00 -0.44
CA LEU A 127 -4.56 -8.72 -1.84
C LEU A 127 -4.35 -10.01 -2.65
N ALA A 128 -3.75 -11.04 -2.07
CA ALA A 128 -3.60 -12.36 -2.70
C ALA A 128 -4.94 -13.02 -2.99
N LYS A 129 -5.89 -12.97 -2.04
CA LYS A 129 -7.27 -13.43 -2.27
C LYS A 129 -7.96 -12.64 -3.37
N LEU A 130 -7.83 -11.31 -3.37
CA LEU A 130 -8.44 -10.44 -4.38
C LEU A 130 -7.89 -10.70 -5.79
N ARG A 131 -6.62 -11.05 -5.90
CA ARG A 131 -5.94 -11.29 -7.19
C ARG A 131 -6.00 -12.75 -7.65
N GLY A 132 -6.19 -13.70 -6.73
CA GLY A 132 -6.07 -15.13 -7.02
C GLY A 132 -4.63 -15.57 -7.33
N GLU A 133 -3.64 -14.84 -6.83
CA GLU A 133 -2.21 -15.08 -7.08
C GLU A 133 -1.44 -15.15 -5.75
N PRO A 134 -0.40 -16.00 -5.64
CA PRO A 134 0.43 -16.04 -4.44
C PRO A 134 1.30 -14.77 -4.34
N PRO A 135 1.50 -14.22 -3.13
CA PRO A 135 2.37 -13.07 -2.92
C PRO A 135 3.86 -13.45 -3.02
N ARG A 136 4.72 -12.44 -3.19
CA ARG A 136 6.18 -12.61 -3.06
C ARG A 136 6.54 -12.89 -1.60
N ILE A 137 7.43 -13.87 -1.37
CA ILE A 137 7.99 -14.19 -0.06
C ILE A 137 9.53 -14.23 -0.19
N PRO A 138 10.30 -13.48 0.62
CA PRO A 138 9.85 -12.48 1.60
C PRO A 138 9.21 -11.25 0.95
N SER A 139 8.48 -10.46 1.74
CA SER A 139 7.92 -9.17 1.30
C SER A 139 9.02 -8.26 0.77
N TYR A 140 8.66 -7.42 -0.20
CA TYR A 140 9.61 -6.52 -0.83
C TYR A 140 10.03 -5.38 0.10
N ASP A 141 11.33 -5.22 0.30
CA ASP A 141 11.90 -4.16 1.13
C ASP A 141 12.86 -3.30 0.30
N LEU A 142 12.52 -2.02 0.13
CA LEU A 142 13.34 -1.07 -0.60
C LEU A 142 14.77 -0.93 -0.05
N ARG A 143 14.98 -1.18 1.26
CA ARG A 143 16.29 -1.09 1.89
C ARG A 143 17.21 -2.25 1.51
N VAL A 144 16.62 -3.40 1.18
CA VAL A 144 17.33 -4.65 0.89
C VAL A 144 17.36 -4.91 -0.62
N ASP A 145 16.20 -4.81 -1.27
CA ASP A 145 16.00 -5.08 -2.69
C ASP A 145 16.42 -3.89 -3.59
N GLY A 146 16.57 -2.68 -3.03
CA GLY A 146 16.89 -1.46 -3.78
C GLY A 146 15.74 -0.94 -4.64
N ASP A 147 15.87 0.25 -5.27
CA ASP A 147 14.85 0.78 -6.19
C ASP A 147 15.13 0.31 -7.64
N PRO A 148 14.34 -0.62 -8.21
CA PRO A 148 14.56 -1.14 -9.56
C PRO A 148 14.32 -0.06 -10.63
N TRP A 149 13.64 1.03 -10.29
CA TRP A 149 13.30 2.10 -11.22
C TRP A 149 14.23 3.30 -11.10
N GLY A 150 15.14 3.32 -10.11
CA GLY A 150 15.93 4.51 -9.76
C GLY A 150 16.81 5.06 -10.90
N LYS A 151 17.18 4.21 -11.86
CA LYS A 151 18.02 4.57 -13.03
C LYS A 151 17.27 4.59 -14.35
N VAL A 152 15.98 4.26 -14.38
CA VAL A 152 15.22 4.15 -15.63
C VAL A 152 14.58 5.50 -15.97
N PRO A 153 14.77 6.02 -17.19
CA PRO A 153 14.11 7.23 -17.64
C PRO A 153 12.57 7.13 -17.53
N ARG A 154 11.91 8.16 -17.01
CA ARG A 154 10.44 8.16 -16.85
C ARG A 154 9.67 7.87 -18.14
N SER A 155 10.17 8.33 -19.28
CA SER A 155 9.56 8.06 -20.60
C SER A 155 9.49 6.57 -20.91
N GLN A 156 10.53 5.80 -20.54
CA GLN A 156 10.58 4.35 -20.74
C GLN A 156 9.63 3.62 -19.78
N LEU A 157 9.54 4.08 -18.52
CA LEU A 157 8.62 3.51 -17.52
C LEU A 157 7.16 3.62 -17.96
N VAL A 158 6.75 4.79 -18.43
CA VAL A 158 5.36 5.02 -18.90
C VAL A 158 5.04 4.18 -20.13
N ALA A 159 6.00 4.01 -21.05
CA ALA A 159 5.83 3.19 -22.24
C ALA A 159 5.63 1.70 -21.88
N GLN A 160 6.45 1.15 -20.98
CA GLN A 160 6.35 -0.23 -20.51
C GLN A 160 5.00 -0.52 -19.84
N ASP A 161 4.56 0.34 -18.91
CA ASP A 161 3.24 0.24 -18.26
C ASP A 161 2.08 0.33 -19.27
N THR A 162 2.25 1.04 -20.38
CA THR A 162 1.24 1.10 -21.46
C THR A 162 1.09 -0.23 -22.17
N ILE A 163 2.22 -0.87 -22.48
CA ILE A 163 2.24 -2.14 -23.20
C ILE A 163 1.67 -3.26 -22.31
N GLU A 164 2.13 -3.37 -21.06
CA GLU A 164 1.70 -4.43 -20.17
C GLU A 164 0.20 -4.34 -19.86
N ILE A 165 -0.34 -3.14 -19.63
CA ILE A 165 -1.79 -2.98 -19.40
C ILE A 165 -2.60 -3.33 -20.65
N LYS A 166 -2.16 -2.96 -21.85
CA LYS A 166 -2.84 -3.38 -23.09
C LYS A 166 -2.86 -4.90 -23.23
N ARG A 167 -1.77 -5.57 -22.84
CA ARG A 167 -1.67 -7.03 -22.80
C ARG A 167 -2.67 -7.63 -21.80
N GLN A 168 -2.71 -7.11 -20.57
CA GLN A 168 -3.64 -7.56 -19.52
C GLN A 168 -5.11 -7.37 -19.93
N LEU A 169 -5.47 -6.21 -20.51
CA LEU A 169 -6.83 -5.97 -21.00
C LEU A 169 -7.22 -6.92 -22.14
N LYS A 170 -6.27 -7.23 -23.04
CA LYS A 170 -6.49 -8.20 -24.12
C LYS A 170 -6.75 -9.60 -23.55
N LEU A 171 -5.91 -10.04 -22.59
CA LEU A 171 -6.07 -11.33 -21.90
C LEU A 171 -7.40 -11.41 -21.14
N ALA A 172 -7.77 -10.38 -20.39
CA ALA A 172 -9.04 -10.33 -19.66
C ALA A 172 -10.26 -10.42 -20.60
N ARG A 173 -10.21 -9.75 -21.77
CA ARG A 173 -11.26 -9.86 -22.80
C ARG A 173 -11.34 -11.28 -23.39
N GLN A 174 -10.20 -11.90 -23.67
CA GLN A 174 -10.14 -13.28 -24.17
C GLN A 174 -10.71 -14.27 -23.15
N MET A 175 -10.33 -14.14 -21.87
CA MET A 175 -10.86 -14.97 -20.79
C MET A 175 -12.36 -14.78 -20.59
N LYS A 176 -12.87 -13.55 -20.70
CA LYS A 176 -14.31 -13.28 -20.64
C LYS A 176 -15.06 -13.97 -21.78
N LYS A 177 -14.54 -13.88 -23.01
CA LYS A 177 -15.12 -14.55 -24.18
C LYS A 177 -15.11 -16.08 -24.02
N ALA A 178 -13.99 -16.65 -23.55
CA ALA A 178 -13.89 -18.08 -23.29
C ALA A 178 -14.85 -18.58 -22.20
N ARG A 179 -15.12 -17.77 -21.17
CA ARG A 179 -16.14 -18.08 -20.14
C ARG A 179 -17.57 -18.00 -20.66
N GLU A 180 -17.84 -17.14 -21.63
CA GLU A 180 -19.14 -17.02 -22.28
C GLU A 180 -19.40 -18.16 -23.27
N GLU A 181 -18.37 -18.67 -23.96
CA GLU A 181 -18.46 -19.80 -24.91
C GLU A 181 -18.60 -21.17 -24.23
N MET A 182 -18.19 -21.31 -22.96
CA MET A 182 -18.32 -22.55 -22.16
C MET A 182 -19.66 -22.67 -21.40
N ARG A 183 -20.59 -21.73 -21.58
CA ARG A 183 -21.88 -21.66 -20.89
C ARG A 183 -23.03 -21.81 -21.88
#